data_AF-A0A7W7C9I5-F1
#
_entry.id   AF-A0A7W7C9I5-F1
#
_cell.length_a   1.000
_cell.length_b   1.000
_cell.length_c   1.000
_cell.angle_alpha   90.00
_cell.angle_beta   90.00
_cell.angle_gamma   90.00
#
_symmetry.space_group_name_H-M   'P 1'
#
loop_
_entity.id
_entity.type
_entity.pdbx_description
1 polymer ?
#
loop_
_entity_poly.entity_id
_entity_poly.type
_entity_poly.pdbx_seq_one_letter_code
_entity_poly.pdbx_strand_id
1 'polypeptide(L)'
;MPLDETLLAATRAATEGWRAAQRATEQAKAEYQRSVRRLHLSGASLREIADALDLSHQRVHQLVEAAGGVPDWRPRKEPSGRACSFCATPEEESARLVAGPQIFICDNCVNQAQLVLAGHPSRLDQAAGRFTCSFCAKPATEVGPVATGPGVRICGGCAGFAAEVLAATLGG
;
A
#
# COMPACT_ATOMS: atom_id res chain seq x y z
N MET A 1 -51.35 -6.46 -9.96
CA MET A 1 -50.99 -5.24 -10.72
C MET A 1 -49.55 -5.37 -11.16
N PRO A 2 -49.25 -5.23 -12.47
CA PRO A 2 -47.87 -5.17 -12.93
C PRO A 2 -47.18 -3.91 -12.39
N LEU A 3 -45.87 -4.00 -12.17
CA LEU A 3 -45.04 -2.85 -11.83
C LEU A 3 -45.00 -1.88 -13.00
N ASP A 4 -45.07 -0.59 -12.72
CA ASP A 4 -44.85 0.45 -13.73
C ASP A 4 -43.41 0.35 -14.25
N GLU A 5 -43.27 -0.02 -15.52
CA GLU A 5 -41.97 -0.26 -16.16
C GLU A 5 -41.13 1.02 -16.23
N THR A 6 -41.76 2.19 -16.35
CA THR A 6 -41.08 3.49 -16.40
C THR A 6 -40.49 3.83 -15.04
N LEU A 7 -41.27 3.66 -13.97
CA LEU A 7 -40.80 3.86 -12.59
C LEU A 7 -39.71 2.86 -12.22
N LEU A 8 -39.82 1.60 -12.68
CA LEU A 8 -38.81 0.57 -12.45
C LEU A 8 -37.48 0.91 -13.15
N ALA A 9 -37.53 1.37 -14.40
CA ALA A 9 -36.33 1.79 -15.14
C ALA A 9 -35.64 2.99 -14.48
N ALA A 10 -36.42 4.00 -14.07
CA ALA A 10 -35.90 5.18 -13.37
C ALA A 10 -35.22 4.81 -12.03
N THR A 11 -35.83 3.90 -11.27
CA THR A 11 -35.29 3.43 -9.97
C THR A 11 -33.97 2.66 -10.15
N ARG A 12 -33.85 1.84 -11.21
CA ARG A 12 -32.61 1.13 -11.53
C ARG A 12 -31.48 2.09 -11.87
N ALA A 13 -31.74 3.07 -12.73
CA ALA A 13 -30.76 4.09 -13.08
C ALA A 13 -30.29 4.89 -11.84
N ALA A 14 -31.22 5.29 -10.97
CA ALA A 14 -30.89 5.97 -9.71
C ALA A 14 -30.04 5.10 -8.79
N THR A 15 -30.32 3.78 -8.71
CA THR A 15 -29.56 2.82 -7.91
C THR A 15 -28.13 2.65 -8.42
N GLU A 16 -27.94 2.57 -9.74
CA GLU A 16 -26.61 2.48 -10.35
C GLU A 16 -25.80 3.74 -10.07
N GLY A 17 -26.42 4.92 -10.24
CA GLY A 17 -25.81 6.21 -9.90
C GLY A 17 -25.39 6.30 -8.43
N TRP A 18 -26.27 5.92 -7.51
CA TRP A 18 -25.98 5.91 -6.07
C TRP A 18 -24.81 4.98 -5.72
N ARG A 19 -24.81 3.74 -6.26
CA ARG A 19 -23.72 2.78 -6.05
C ARG A 19 -22.39 3.29 -6.60
N ALA A 20 -22.41 3.95 -7.76
CA ALA A 20 -21.21 4.54 -8.34
C ALA A 20 -20.64 5.65 -7.44
N ALA A 21 -21.49 6.56 -6.96
CA ALA A 21 -21.10 7.63 -6.03
C ALA A 21 -20.57 7.07 -4.69
N GLN A 22 -21.19 6.02 -4.17
CA GLN A 22 -20.72 5.35 -2.95
C GLN A 22 -19.33 4.74 -3.15
N ARG A 23 -19.10 4.01 -4.25
CA ARG A 23 -17.77 3.47 -4.58
C ARG A 23 -16.72 4.57 -4.73
N ALA A 24 -17.05 5.66 -5.41
CA ALA A 24 -16.15 6.80 -5.55
C ALA A 24 -15.78 7.40 -4.20
N THR A 25 -16.74 7.51 -3.28
CA THR A 25 -16.53 8.02 -1.92
C THR A 25 -15.60 7.12 -1.11
N GLU A 26 -15.83 5.81 -1.14
CA GLU A 26 -14.97 4.84 -0.46
C GLU A 26 -13.54 4.84 -1.05
N GLN A 27 -13.40 4.94 -2.37
CA GLN A 27 -12.10 5.04 -3.01
C GLN A 27 -11.34 6.31 -2.59
N ALA A 28 -12.01 7.46 -2.60
CA ALA A 28 -11.43 8.73 -2.17
C ALA A 28 -11.02 8.68 -0.68
N LYS A 29 -11.85 8.09 0.19
CA LYS A 29 -11.52 7.90 1.60
C LYS A 29 -10.30 7.01 1.80
N ALA A 30 -10.21 5.90 1.06
CA ALA A 30 -9.06 5.00 1.13
C ALA A 30 -7.77 5.67 0.62
N GLU A 31 -7.86 6.53 -0.39
CA GLU A 31 -6.73 7.34 -0.87
C GLU A 31 -6.28 8.40 0.15
N TYR A 32 -7.24 9.10 0.76
CA TYR A 32 -6.97 10.03 1.84
C TYR A 32 -6.26 9.35 3.02
N GLN A 33 -6.79 8.22 3.51
CA GLN A 33 -6.19 7.43 4.58
C GLN A 33 -4.76 6.97 4.25
N ARG A 34 -4.52 6.51 3.01
CA ARG A 34 -3.18 6.16 2.53
C ARG A 34 -2.22 7.35 2.55
N SER A 35 -2.70 8.53 2.16
CA SER A 35 -1.90 9.76 2.13
C SER A 35 -1.51 10.23 3.54
N VAL A 36 -2.44 10.18 4.49
CA VAL A 36 -2.16 10.48 5.91
C VAL A 36 -1.13 9.51 6.48
N ARG A 37 -1.26 8.21 6.20
CA ARG A 37 -0.27 7.21 6.63
C ARG A 37 1.09 7.45 6.00
N ARG A 38 1.15 7.92 4.75
CA ARG A 38 2.41 8.26 4.06
C ARG A 38 3.15 9.40 4.75
N LEU A 39 2.43 10.45 5.15
CA LEU A 39 3.02 11.56 5.93
C LEU A 39 3.64 11.06 7.24
N HIS A 40 2.96 10.14 7.94
CA HIS A 40 3.50 9.59 9.18
C HIS A 40 4.77 8.76 8.95
N LEU A 41 4.75 7.89 7.94
CA LEU A 41 5.90 7.04 7.63
C LEU A 41 7.10 7.81 7.06
N SER A 42 6.92 9.00 6.51
CA SER A 42 8.03 9.89 6.14
C SER A 42 8.66 10.60 7.34
N GLY A 43 8.23 10.29 8.57
CA GLY A 43 8.81 10.81 9.81
C GLY A 43 8.02 11.93 10.47
N ALA A 44 6.90 12.39 9.88
CA ALA A 44 6.06 13.38 10.54
C ALA A 44 5.35 12.75 11.74
N SER A 45 5.37 13.47 12.86
CA SER A 45 4.63 13.06 14.05
C SER A 45 3.12 13.18 13.83
N LEU A 46 2.33 12.39 14.56
CA LEU A 46 0.86 12.47 14.49
C LEU A 46 0.34 13.87 14.85
N ARG A 47 1.09 14.63 15.65
CA ARG A 47 0.77 16.00 16.03
C ARG A 47 0.97 16.98 14.88
N GLU A 48 2.10 16.91 14.19
CA GLU A 48 2.36 17.76 13.02
C GLU A 48 1.34 17.50 11.90
N ILE A 49 0.95 16.24 11.70
CA ILE A 49 -0.08 15.87 10.73
C ILE A 49 -1.45 16.41 11.16
N ALA A 50 -1.78 16.34 12.45
CA ALA A 50 -3.01 16.87 12.99
C ALA A 50 -3.12 18.39 12.78
N ASP A 51 -2.07 19.12 13.13
CA ASP A 51 -2.00 20.57 12.97
C ASP A 51 -2.06 20.97 11.47
N ALA A 52 -1.37 20.24 10.60
CA ALA A 52 -1.35 20.54 9.15
C ALA A 52 -2.67 20.24 8.44
N LEU A 53 -3.46 19.28 8.93
CA LEU A 53 -4.74 18.88 8.33
C LEU A 53 -5.96 19.47 9.05
N ASP A 54 -5.75 20.30 10.07
CA ASP A 54 -6.79 20.82 10.96
C ASP A 54 -7.67 19.70 11.56
N LEU A 55 -7.00 18.66 12.08
CA LEU A 55 -7.63 17.49 12.68
C LEU A 55 -7.23 17.35 14.13
N SER A 56 -8.05 16.64 14.90
CA SER A 56 -7.62 16.21 16.23
C SER A 56 -6.56 15.12 16.12
N HIS A 57 -5.63 15.10 17.08
CA HIS A 57 -4.65 14.02 17.22
C HIS A 57 -5.31 12.62 17.21
N GLN A 58 -6.43 12.46 17.91
CA GLN A 58 -7.21 11.22 17.95
C GLN A 58 -7.73 10.82 16.57
N ARG A 59 -8.12 11.80 15.74
CA ARG A 59 -8.61 11.54 14.39
C ARG A 59 -7.49 11.04 13.49
N VAL A 60 -6.30 11.63 13.56
CA VAL A 60 -5.14 11.16 12.79
C VAL A 60 -4.75 9.73 13.18
N HIS A 61 -4.78 9.40 14.48
CA HIS A 61 -4.56 8.03 14.96
C HIS A 61 -5.49 7.02 14.28
N GLN A 62 -6.81 7.29 14.30
CA GLN A 62 -7.81 6.44 13.66
C GLN A 62 -7.59 6.30 12.15
N LEU A 63 -7.14 7.36 11.47
CA LEU A 63 -6.88 7.33 10.03
C LEU A 63 -5.66 6.47 9.70
N VAL A 64 -4.60 6.54 10.50
CA VAL A 64 -3.39 5.72 10.33
C VAL A 64 -3.69 4.25 10.62
N GLU A 65 -4.46 3.95 11.67
CA GLU A 65 -4.89 2.58 11.98
C GLU A 65 -5.82 2.01 10.90
N ALA A 66 -6.81 2.80 10.46
CA ALA A 66 -7.74 2.37 9.41
C ALA A 66 -7.05 2.18 8.05
N ALA A 67 -5.92 2.83 7.81
CA ALA A 67 -5.12 2.69 6.60
C ALA A 67 -4.31 1.37 6.55
N GLY A 68 -4.16 0.62 7.66
CA GLY A 68 -3.74 -0.80 7.64
C GLY A 68 -3.12 -1.39 8.93
N GLY A 69 -3.38 -2.70 9.13
CA GLY A 69 -2.54 -3.67 9.88
C GLY A 69 -2.84 -3.87 11.38
N VAL A 70 -2.77 -5.12 11.86
CA VAL A 70 -3.09 -5.58 13.24
C VAL A 70 -2.42 -4.76 14.36
N PRO A 71 -3.03 -4.69 15.58
CA PRO A 71 -2.72 -3.72 16.64
C PRO A 71 -1.32 -3.76 17.29
N ASP A 72 -0.40 -4.58 16.81
CA ASP A 72 0.88 -4.83 17.50
C ASP A 72 2.06 -4.71 16.53
N TRP A 73 2.23 -3.51 15.95
CA TRP A 73 3.50 -3.15 15.34
C TRP A 73 4.43 -2.65 16.44
N ARG A 74 5.24 -3.57 16.97
CA ARG A 74 6.45 -3.24 17.74
C ARG A 74 7.66 -3.56 16.86
N PRO A 75 8.60 -2.62 16.64
CA PRO A 75 9.90 -3.00 16.12
C PRO A 75 10.55 -3.97 17.12
N ARG A 76 10.62 -5.25 16.76
CA ARG A 76 11.24 -6.27 17.61
C ARG A 76 12.76 -6.04 17.56
N LYS A 77 13.40 -6.03 18.73
CA LYS A 77 14.87 -5.98 18.86
C LYS A 77 15.48 -7.16 18.08
N GLU A 78 16.36 -6.84 17.13
CA GLU A 78 16.69 -7.73 16.01
C GLU A 78 17.62 -8.88 16.39
N PRO A 79 17.34 -10.12 15.93
CA PRO A 79 18.36 -11.13 15.77
C PRO A 79 19.18 -10.85 14.50
N SER A 80 20.47 -11.15 14.57
CA SER A 80 21.52 -10.94 13.56
C SER A 80 21.11 -11.28 12.11
N GLY A 81 21.17 -10.27 11.24
CA GLY A 81 21.18 -10.38 9.77
C GLY A 81 19.85 -10.09 9.10
N ARG A 82 19.57 -8.83 8.73
CA ARG A 82 18.47 -8.52 7.80
C ARG A 82 18.86 -9.00 6.39
N ALA A 83 17.94 -9.60 5.66
CA ALA A 83 18.16 -9.99 4.26
C ALA A 83 16.94 -9.62 3.42
N CYS A 84 17.17 -9.29 2.15
CA CYS A 84 16.09 -9.02 1.20
C CYS A 84 15.21 -10.26 1.07
N SER A 85 13.92 -10.14 1.35
CA SER A 85 12.99 -11.26 1.27
C SER A 85 12.70 -11.69 -0.19
N PHE A 86 13.11 -10.91 -1.18
CA PHE A 86 12.92 -11.21 -2.61
C PHE A 86 14.10 -11.93 -3.27
N CYS A 87 15.34 -11.61 -2.87
CA CYS A 87 16.55 -12.18 -3.46
C CYS A 87 17.46 -12.89 -2.45
N ALA A 88 17.08 -12.91 -1.18
CA ALA A 88 17.85 -13.46 -0.06
C ALA A 88 19.24 -12.84 0.18
N THR A 89 19.58 -11.75 -0.52
CA THR A 89 20.84 -11.02 -0.30
C THR A 89 20.85 -10.41 1.10
N PRO A 90 21.88 -10.65 1.92
CA PRO A 90 22.01 -10.07 3.26
C PRO A 90 22.23 -8.56 3.19
N GLU A 91 21.90 -7.85 4.27
CA GLU A 91 21.99 -6.38 4.39
C GLU A 91 23.38 -5.85 4.07
N GLU A 92 24.41 -6.57 4.53
CA GLU A 92 25.83 -6.25 4.32
C GLU A 92 26.23 -6.24 2.83
N GLU A 93 25.55 -7.04 2.01
CA GLU A 93 25.78 -7.15 0.56
C GLU A 93 24.76 -6.37 -0.27
N SER A 94 23.59 -6.08 0.30
CA SER A 94 22.57 -5.27 -0.35
C SER A 94 22.93 -3.80 -0.21
N ALA A 95 22.91 -3.04 -1.30
CA ALA A 95 23.28 -1.61 -1.22
C ALA A 95 22.42 -0.88 -0.17
N ARG A 96 21.12 -1.21 -0.09
CA ARG A 96 20.13 -0.65 0.84
C ARG A 96 18.96 -1.60 1.03
N LEU A 97 18.36 -1.63 2.24
CA LEU A 97 17.13 -2.37 2.54
C LEU A 97 16.03 -1.45 3.08
N VAL A 98 14.81 -1.61 2.56
CA VAL A 98 13.60 -1.00 3.10
C VAL A 98 12.86 -2.03 3.94
N ALA A 99 12.59 -1.68 5.19
CA ALA A 99 11.81 -2.50 6.11
C ALA A 99 10.31 -2.37 5.85
N GLY A 100 9.64 -3.51 5.67
CA GLY A 100 8.19 -3.66 5.76
C GLY A 100 7.78 -4.30 7.09
N PRO A 101 6.47 -4.59 7.30
CA PRO A 101 5.99 -5.13 8.58
C PRO A 101 6.63 -6.46 8.99
N GLN A 102 6.93 -7.35 8.04
CA GLN A 102 7.50 -8.68 8.28
C GLN A 102 8.55 -9.08 7.23
N ILE A 103 8.91 -8.16 6.33
CA ILE A 103 9.77 -8.45 5.18
C ILE A 103 10.70 -7.27 4.92
N PHE A 104 11.79 -7.51 4.20
CA PHE A 104 12.68 -6.47 3.71
C PHE A 104 12.79 -6.54 2.19
N ILE A 105 12.96 -5.40 1.53
CA ILE A 105 13.20 -5.34 0.09
C ILE A 105 14.42 -4.46 -0.20
N CYS A 106 15.37 -4.98 -0.98
CA CYS A 106 16.53 -4.20 -1.40
C CYS A 106 16.20 -3.29 -2.59
N ASP A 107 17.06 -2.29 -2.82
CA ASP A 107 16.99 -1.36 -3.95
C ASP A 107 16.86 -2.05 -5.32
N ASN A 108 17.65 -3.09 -5.56
CA ASN A 108 17.54 -3.84 -6.81
C ASN A 108 16.17 -4.51 -6.96
N CYS A 109 15.64 -5.13 -5.91
CA CYS A 109 14.32 -5.76 -5.95
C CYS A 109 13.17 -4.75 -6.05
N VAL A 110 13.33 -3.54 -5.51
CA VAL A 110 12.40 -2.44 -5.75
C VAL A 110 12.38 -2.07 -7.23
N ASN A 111 13.55 -1.92 -7.86
CA ASN A 111 13.64 -1.62 -9.30
C ASN A 111 13.03 -2.72 -10.16
N GLN A 112 13.31 -4.00 -9.86
CA GLN A 112 12.70 -5.13 -10.55
C GLN A 112 11.17 -5.14 -10.39
N ALA A 113 10.66 -4.82 -9.20
CA ALA A 113 9.23 -4.73 -8.96
C ALA A 113 8.59 -3.62 -9.80
N GLN A 114 9.23 -2.45 -9.93
CA GLN A 114 8.73 -1.37 -10.78
C GLN A 114 8.75 -1.74 -12.26
N LEU A 115 9.82 -2.38 -12.74
CA LEU A 115 9.93 -2.86 -14.12
C LEU A 115 8.79 -3.81 -14.48
N VAL A 116 8.59 -4.86 -13.68
CA VAL A 116 7.55 -5.86 -13.98
C VAL A 116 6.15 -5.27 -13.88
N LEU A 117 5.91 -4.36 -12.93
CA LEU A 117 4.62 -3.70 -12.78
C LEU A 117 4.32 -2.73 -13.94
N ALA A 118 5.34 -2.18 -14.57
CA ALA A 118 5.24 -1.38 -15.79
C ALA A 118 5.24 -2.23 -17.08
N GLY A 119 5.23 -3.56 -16.98
CA GLY A 119 5.20 -4.47 -18.14
C GLY A 119 6.56 -4.67 -18.82
N HIS A 120 7.66 -4.32 -18.17
CA HIS A 120 9.01 -4.53 -18.68
C HIS A 120 9.61 -5.86 -18.20
N PRO A 121 10.59 -6.42 -18.92
CA PRO A 121 11.32 -7.60 -18.48
C PRO A 121 11.97 -7.38 -17.10
N SER A 122 11.78 -8.34 -16.19
CA SER A 122 12.33 -8.31 -14.83
C SER A 122 12.56 -9.73 -14.32
N ARG A 123 13.32 -9.87 -13.22
CA ARG A 123 13.52 -11.13 -12.48
C ARG A 123 12.33 -11.54 -11.62
N LEU A 124 11.45 -10.60 -11.29
CA LEU A 124 10.19 -10.85 -10.60
C LEU A 124 9.07 -11.07 -11.61
N ASP A 125 8.09 -11.87 -11.23
CA ASP A 125 6.88 -12.10 -12.01
C ASP A 125 5.78 -11.10 -11.65
N GLN A 126 4.90 -10.79 -12.59
CA GLN A 126 3.67 -10.03 -12.30
C GLN A 126 2.51 -11.02 -12.15
N ALA A 127 1.79 -10.93 -11.05
CA ALA A 127 0.58 -11.71 -10.84
C ALA A 127 -0.63 -10.79 -10.68
N ALA A 128 -1.73 -11.19 -11.32
CA ALA A 128 -3.08 -10.70 -11.06
C ALA A 128 -3.90 -11.85 -10.46
N GLY A 129 -4.70 -11.60 -9.41
CA GLY A 129 -5.54 -12.64 -8.80
C GLY A 129 -5.71 -12.54 -7.28
N ARG A 130 -5.96 -13.68 -6.61
CA ARG A 130 -6.24 -13.77 -5.16
C ARG A 130 -4.98 -13.68 -4.28
N PHE A 131 -4.09 -12.76 -4.58
CA PHE A 131 -2.87 -12.55 -3.82
C PHE A 131 -2.99 -11.32 -2.93
N THR A 132 -2.34 -11.33 -1.76
CA THR A 132 -2.20 -10.16 -0.87
C THR A 132 -0.79 -9.62 -0.94
N CYS A 133 -0.66 -8.30 -0.86
CA CYS A 133 0.64 -7.65 -0.76
C CYS A 133 1.23 -7.88 0.63
N SER A 134 2.49 -8.29 0.72
CA SER A 134 3.19 -8.55 1.97
C SER A 134 3.53 -7.27 2.77
N PHE A 135 3.47 -6.08 2.14
CA PHE A 135 3.73 -4.80 2.80
C PHE A 135 2.48 -4.15 3.39
N CYS A 136 1.38 -4.11 2.63
CA CYS A 136 0.14 -3.46 3.07
C CYS A 136 -0.99 -4.43 3.44
N ALA A 137 -0.77 -5.75 3.27
CA ALA A 137 -1.74 -6.84 3.48
C ALA A 137 -3.00 -6.80 2.59
N LYS A 138 -3.15 -5.79 1.73
CA LYS A 138 -4.31 -5.64 0.85
C LYS A 138 -4.32 -6.67 -0.30
N PRO A 139 -5.49 -7.15 -0.73
CA PRO A 139 -5.60 -8.05 -1.87
C PRO A 139 -5.32 -7.34 -3.20
N ALA A 140 -4.81 -8.05 -4.19
CA ALA A 140 -4.50 -7.52 -5.53
C ALA A 140 -5.76 -7.02 -6.27
N THR A 141 -6.96 -7.44 -5.83
CA THR A 141 -8.23 -6.86 -6.29
C THR A 141 -8.40 -5.39 -5.88
N GLU A 142 -7.72 -4.94 -4.82
CA GLU A 142 -7.76 -3.56 -4.32
C GLU A 142 -6.56 -2.73 -4.79
N VAL A 143 -5.36 -3.34 -4.85
CA VAL A 143 -4.11 -2.63 -5.15
C VAL A 143 -3.63 -2.79 -6.60
N GLY A 144 -4.36 -3.54 -7.41
CA GLY A 144 -3.98 -3.87 -8.78
C GLY A 144 -2.91 -4.97 -8.85
N PRO A 145 -2.17 -5.06 -9.97
CA PRO A 145 -1.12 -6.04 -10.16
C PRO A 145 -0.07 -6.00 -9.05
N VAL A 146 0.47 -7.17 -8.71
CA VAL A 146 1.55 -7.31 -7.72
C VAL A 146 2.77 -7.94 -8.37
N ALA A 147 3.95 -7.41 -8.03
CA ALA A 147 5.21 -8.06 -8.31
C ALA A 147 5.40 -9.21 -7.31
N THR A 148 5.81 -10.36 -7.81
CA THR A 148 5.88 -11.63 -7.09
C THR A 148 7.31 -12.13 -7.13
N GLY A 149 7.86 -12.40 -5.95
CA GLY A 149 9.12 -13.12 -5.77
C GLY A 149 8.90 -14.44 -5.02
N PRO A 150 9.97 -15.14 -4.62
CA PRO A 150 9.88 -16.39 -3.87
C PRO A 150 9.13 -16.21 -2.53
N GLY A 151 7.84 -16.55 -2.49
CA GLY A 151 7.01 -16.47 -1.28
C GLY A 151 6.59 -15.06 -0.84
N VAL A 152 7.02 -14.00 -1.55
CA VAL A 152 6.77 -12.60 -1.19
C VAL A 152 6.14 -11.81 -2.34
N ARG A 153 5.33 -10.81 -1.99
CA ARG A 153 4.53 -10.04 -2.96
C ARG A 153 4.51 -8.56 -2.61
N ILE A 154 4.69 -7.69 -3.59
CA ILE A 154 4.64 -6.23 -3.43
C ILE A 154 3.76 -5.58 -4.50
N CYS A 155 2.83 -4.73 -4.09
CA CYS A 155 2.00 -3.96 -5.02
C CYS A 155 2.74 -2.69 -5.49
N GLY A 156 2.28 -2.07 -6.57
CA GLY A 156 2.89 -0.86 -7.12
C GLY A 156 2.97 0.29 -6.13
N GLY A 157 1.94 0.49 -5.30
CA GLY A 157 1.97 1.52 -4.27
C GLY A 157 3.10 1.30 -3.24
N CYS A 158 3.32 0.05 -2.80
CA CYS A 158 4.39 -0.27 -1.85
C CYS A 158 5.77 -0.25 -2.51
N ALA A 159 5.89 -0.66 -3.78
CA ALA A 159 7.15 -0.59 -4.53
C ALA A 159 7.55 0.87 -4.82
N GLY A 160 6.59 1.72 -5.15
CA GLY A 160 6.80 3.17 -5.29
C GLY A 160 7.28 3.80 -3.99
N PHE A 161 6.61 3.51 -2.87
CA PHE A 161 7.03 4.01 -1.56
C PHE A 161 8.44 3.54 -1.17
N ALA A 162 8.77 2.26 -1.40
CA ALA A 162 10.11 1.76 -1.12
C ALA A 162 11.18 2.49 -1.95
N ALA A 163 10.91 2.81 -3.22
CA ALA A 163 11.82 3.59 -4.06
C ALA A 163 12.05 5.01 -3.50
N GLU A 164 10.99 5.66 -3.01
CA GLU A 164 11.10 6.99 -2.40
C GLU A 164 11.94 6.98 -1.11
N VAL A 165 11.74 5.98 -0.24
CA VAL A 165 12.55 5.80 0.97
C VAL A 165 14.03 5.60 0.63
N LEU A 166 14.31 4.82 -0.41
CA LEU A 166 15.68 4.60 -0.92
C LEU A 166 16.30 5.88 -1.50
N ALA A 167 15.49 6.72 -2.17
CA ALA A 167 15.95 8.00 -2.69
C ALA A 167 16.22 9.01 -1.57
N ALA A 168 15.39 9.05 -0.52
CA ALA A 168 15.57 9.97 0.61
C ALA A 168 16.86 9.71 1.41
N THR A 169 17.31 8.45 1.46
CA THR A 169 18.58 8.07 2.11
C THR A 169 19.83 8.40 1.29
N LEU A 170 19.71 9.05 0.11
CA LEU A 170 20.85 9.54 -0.69
C LEU A 170 21.20 11.02 -0.41
N GLY A 171 20.34 11.76 0.30
CA GLY A 171 20.47 13.21 0.48
C GLY A 171 20.87 13.68 1.89
N GLY A 172 21.40 12.78 2.73
CA GLY A 172 21.84 13.08 4.10
C GLY A 172 23.32 12.85 4.30
#